data_AF-A0A3M7DU94-F1
#
_entry.id   AF-A0A3M7DU94-F1
#
_cell.length_a   1.000
_cell.length_b   1.000
_cell.length_c   1.000
_cell.angle_alpha   90.00
_cell.angle_beta   90.00
_cell.angle_gamma   90.00
#
_symmetry.space_group_name_H-M   'P 1'
#
loop_
_entity.id
_entity.type
_entity.pdbx_description
1 polymer ?
#
loop_
_entity_poly.entity_id
_entity_poly.type
_entity_poly.pdbx_seq_one_letter_code
_entity_poly.pdbx_strand_id
1 'polypeptide(L)'
;MLSVLRKARLKDKEMRILMLGLDNSGKTTIVKRIMNEDVNSVSPTLGFIIKTIDYEGYKLNIWDVGGQKTLRTYWKNYFEKTDTLIWVVDATDSERLEDCRAELKGLLLQERLMGASLLVFKNKSDVPGCMTTDDIREGLQLDSISTHKWHILPCSAMTGQNLHEGLQWVVQNAKDRLFLY
;
A
#
# COMPACT_ATOMS: atom_id res chain seq x y z
N MET A 1 -2.87 29.34 -1.80
CA MET A 1 -3.47 28.76 -0.57
C MET A 1 -3.21 27.25 -0.46
N LEU A 2 -3.53 26.45 -1.50
CA LEU A 2 -3.19 25.00 -1.57
C LEU A 2 -1.69 24.69 -1.45
N SER A 3 -0.81 25.53 -2.02
CA SER A 3 0.65 25.40 -1.92
C SER A 3 1.19 25.64 -0.50
N VAL A 4 0.55 26.51 0.28
CA VAL A 4 0.95 26.84 1.66
C VAL A 4 0.55 25.71 2.62
N LEU A 5 -0.66 25.14 2.45
CA LEU A 5 -1.10 23.96 3.22
C LEU A 5 -0.29 22.70 2.89
N ARG A 6 0.13 22.53 1.63
CA ARG A 6 1.07 21.46 1.23
C ARG A 6 2.47 21.67 1.86
N LYS A 7 3.02 22.89 1.80
CA LYS A 7 4.31 23.24 2.44
C LYS A 7 4.28 23.11 3.97
N ALA A 8 3.13 23.35 4.61
CA ALA A 8 2.95 23.15 6.05
C ALA A 8 2.95 21.66 6.45
N ARG A 9 2.22 20.79 5.73
CA ARG A 9 2.22 19.32 5.96
C ARG A 9 3.62 18.68 5.87
N LEU A 10 4.58 19.37 5.25
CA LEU A 10 5.93 18.88 5.00
C LEU A 10 6.95 19.28 6.05
N LYS A 11 6.65 20.31 6.84
CA LYS A 11 7.44 20.59 8.04
C LYS A 11 7.27 19.48 9.08
N ASP A 12 6.12 18.84 9.10
CA ASP A 12 5.79 17.86 10.14
C ASP A 12 6.44 16.49 9.86
N LYS A 13 6.95 16.26 8.63
CA LYS A 13 7.55 14.98 8.20
C LYS A 13 6.68 13.76 8.53
N GLU A 14 5.36 13.95 8.58
CA GLU A 14 4.40 12.88 8.83
C GLU A 14 3.71 12.48 7.53
N MET A 15 3.60 11.19 7.29
CA MET A 15 2.96 10.63 6.11
C MET A 15 1.86 9.67 6.50
N ARG A 16 0.70 9.80 5.86
CA ARG A 16 -0.41 8.86 6.05
C ARG A 16 -0.40 7.82 4.95
N ILE A 17 -0.16 6.57 5.34
CA ILE A 17 -0.12 5.42 4.44
C ILE A 17 -1.37 4.59 4.70
N LEU A 18 -2.12 4.31 3.63
CA LEU A 18 -3.27 3.42 3.68
C LEU A 18 -2.88 2.10 3.02
N MET A 19 -2.91 0.99 3.78
CA MET A 19 -2.57 -0.34 3.27
C MET A 19 -3.85 -1.15 3.04
N LEU A 20 -4.16 -1.41 1.76
CA LEU A 20 -5.33 -2.15 1.31
C LEU A 20 -4.93 -3.32 0.40
N GLY A 21 -5.90 -4.16 0.08
CA GLY A 21 -5.72 -5.41 -0.67
C GLY A 21 -6.73 -6.44 -0.21
N LEU A 22 -6.93 -7.52 -0.98
CA LEU A 22 -7.86 -8.58 -0.61
C LEU A 22 -7.44 -9.25 0.71
N ASP A 23 -8.37 -9.94 1.36
CA ASP A 23 -8.05 -10.82 2.47
C ASP A 23 -6.97 -11.85 2.09
N ASN A 24 -6.19 -12.27 3.08
CA ASN A 24 -5.04 -13.17 2.94
C ASN A 24 -3.85 -12.66 2.10
N SER A 25 -3.88 -11.42 1.58
CA SER A 25 -2.75 -10.85 0.84
C SER A 25 -1.50 -10.57 1.68
N GLY A 26 -1.63 -10.59 3.02
CA GLY A 26 -0.51 -10.46 3.96
C GLY A 26 -0.23 -9.05 4.49
N LYS A 27 -1.19 -8.12 4.37
CA LYS A 27 -1.08 -6.74 4.88
C LYS A 27 -0.59 -6.65 6.34
N THR A 28 -1.30 -7.29 7.26
CA THR A 28 -0.94 -7.30 8.68
C THR A 28 0.41 -7.94 8.93
N THR A 29 0.76 -8.99 8.17
CA THR A 29 2.08 -9.63 8.23
C THR A 29 3.19 -8.69 7.78
N ILE A 30 2.97 -7.90 6.71
CA ILE A 30 3.90 -6.86 6.27
C ILE A 30 4.13 -5.83 7.38
N VAL A 31 3.05 -5.31 7.97
CA VAL A 31 3.15 -4.33 9.06
C VAL A 31 3.91 -4.92 10.25
N LYS A 32 3.54 -6.12 10.72
CA LYS A 32 4.24 -6.80 11.82
C LYS A 32 5.71 -7.02 11.51
N ARG A 33 6.05 -7.45 10.29
CA ARG A 33 7.44 -7.64 9.85
C ARG A 33 8.23 -6.34 9.90
N ILE A 34 7.68 -5.24 9.39
CA ILE A 34 8.32 -3.92 9.44
C ILE A 34 8.53 -3.46 10.89
N MET A 35 7.59 -3.77 11.78
CA MET A 35 7.67 -3.47 13.21
C MET A 35 8.60 -4.41 14.00
N ASN A 36 9.24 -5.39 13.35
CA ASN A 36 9.97 -6.48 14.00
C ASN A 36 9.13 -7.24 15.06
N GLU A 37 7.83 -7.40 14.80
CA GLU A 37 6.90 -8.18 15.61
C GLU A 37 6.79 -9.63 15.11
N ASP A 38 6.26 -10.54 15.95
CA ASP A 38 6.03 -11.93 15.54
C ASP A 38 4.99 -12.01 14.40
N VAL A 39 5.39 -12.67 13.32
CA VAL A 39 4.57 -12.87 12.11
C VAL A 39 3.91 -14.24 12.03
N ASN A 40 4.22 -15.17 12.94
CA ASN A 40 3.70 -16.54 12.87
C ASN A 40 2.26 -16.64 13.38
N SER A 41 1.85 -15.73 14.26
CA SER A 41 0.47 -15.61 14.75
C SER A 41 -0.20 -14.35 14.19
N VAL A 42 -0.95 -14.52 13.09
CA VAL A 42 -1.73 -13.45 12.46
C VAL A 42 -3.13 -13.96 12.12
N SER A 43 -4.14 -13.35 12.72
CA SER A 43 -5.55 -13.58 12.40
C SER A 43 -6.06 -12.53 11.41
N PRO A 44 -7.11 -12.82 10.61
CA PRO A 44 -7.73 -11.81 9.77
C PRO A 44 -8.18 -10.57 10.56
N THR A 45 -7.77 -9.39 10.11
CA THR A 45 -8.10 -8.13 10.77
C THR A 45 -9.58 -7.80 10.63
N LEU A 46 -10.26 -7.59 11.76
CA LEU A 46 -11.60 -7.02 11.84
C LEU A 46 -11.48 -5.51 12.06
N GLY A 47 -11.84 -4.71 11.05
CA GLY A 47 -11.67 -3.25 11.10
C GLY A 47 -10.29 -2.82 10.62
N PHE A 48 -9.50 -2.17 11.49
CA PHE A 48 -8.19 -1.60 11.14
C PHE A 48 -7.22 -1.59 12.31
N ILE A 49 -5.93 -1.51 11.99
CA ILE A 49 -4.80 -1.34 12.91
C ILE A 49 -4.01 -0.12 12.45
N ILE A 50 -3.55 0.70 13.41
CA ILE A 50 -2.63 1.81 13.12
C ILE A 50 -1.28 1.49 13.75
N LYS A 51 -0.22 1.61 12.96
CA LYS A 51 1.16 1.58 13.43
C LYS A 51 1.91 2.80 12.90
N THR A 52 2.73 3.39 13.75
CA THR A 52 3.59 4.51 13.38
C THR A 52 5.04 4.03 13.38
N ILE A 53 5.76 4.30 12.29
CA ILE A 53 7.17 3.95 12.12
C ILE A 53 7.97 5.23 11.88
N ASP A 54 9.10 5.37 12.57
CA ASP A 54 10.11 6.36 12.24
C ASP A 54 11.03 5.81 11.14
N TYR A 55 11.02 6.45 9.97
CA TYR A 55 11.78 6.04 8.79
C TYR A 55 12.48 7.27 8.17
N GLU A 56 13.82 7.31 8.17
CA GLU A 56 14.61 8.44 7.66
C GLU A 56 14.17 9.82 8.19
N GLY A 57 13.73 9.89 9.44
CA GLY A 57 13.22 11.12 10.06
C GLY A 57 11.80 11.51 9.64
N TYR A 58 11.08 10.64 8.92
CA TYR A 58 9.64 10.73 8.68
C TYR A 58 8.87 9.79 9.60
N LYS A 59 7.71 10.24 10.06
CA LYS A 59 6.74 9.39 10.75
C LYS A 59 5.74 8.84 9.76
N LEU A 60 5.80 7.54 9.52
CA LEU A 60 4.89 6.83 8.63
C LEU A 60 3.74 6.25 9.44
N ASN A 61 2.55 6.85 9.34
CA ASN A 61 1.33 6.37 9.97
C ASN A 61 0.62 5.38 9.03
N ILE A 62 0.85 4.08 9.25
CA ILE A 62 0.29 3.01 8.43
C ILE A 62 -1.06 2.56 9.00
N TRP A 63 -2.09 2.68 8.17
CA TRP A 63 -3.44 2.17 8.41
C TRP A 63 -3.61 0.83 7.68
N ASP A 64 -3.46 -0.26 8.41
CA ASP A 64 -3.76 -1.62 7.91
C ASP A 64 -5.24 -1.91 8.09
N VAL A 65 -5.96 -2.17 7.00
CA VAL A 65 -7.42 -2.35 7.03
C VAL A 65 -7.78 -3.75 6.55
N GLY A 66 -8.75 -4.37 7.21
CA GLY A 66 -9.27 -5.69 6.85
C GLY A 66 -9.72 -5.78 5.38
N GLY A 67 -9.32 -6.85 4.70
CA GLY A 67 -9.57 -7.05 3.27
C GLY A 67 -10.72 -8.00 2.92
N GLN A 68 -11.38 -8.57 3.94
CA GLN A 68 -12.49 -9.50 3.72
C GLN A 68 -13.59 -8.81 2.93
N LYS A 69 -14.20 -9.52 1.98
CA LYS A 69 -15.21 -8.95 1.06
C LYS A 69 -16.32 -8.17 1.78
N THR A 70 -16.81 -8.67 2.90
CA THR A 70 -17.85 -8.02 3.73
C THR A 70 -17.40 -6.71 4.38
N LEU A 71 -16.08 -6.50 4.55
CA LEU A 71 -15.49 -5.32 5.17
C LEU A 71 -15.07 -4.25 4.16
N ARG A 72 -14.93 -4.58 2.88
CA ARG A 72 -14.42 -3.65 1.84
C ARG A 72 -15.29 -2.40 1.66
N THR A 73 -16.59 -2.50 1.93
CA THR A 73 -17.54 -1.37 1.91
C THR A 73 -17.19 -0.25 2.90
N TYR A 74 -16.41 -0.57 3.94
CA TYR A 74 -15.95 0.39 4.95
C TYR A 74 -14.60 1.05 4.61
N TRP A 75 -13.88 0.61 3.57
CA TRP A 75 -12.59 1.18 3.18
C TRP A 75 -12.65 2.70 2.97
N LYS A 76 -13.78 3.20 2.43
CA LYS A 76 -14.03 4.62 2.19
C LYS A 76 -13.93 5.52 3.43
N ASN A 77 -14.09 4.94 4.61
CA ASN A 77 -13.96 5.66 5.87
C ASN A 77 -12.51 6.05 6.17
N TYR A 78 -11.54 5.48 5.45
CA TYR A 78 -10.11 5.66 5.71
C TYR A 78 -9.37 6.40 4.59
N PHE A 79 -10.03 6.91 3.55
CA PHE A 79 -9.34 7.55 2.41
C PHE A 79 -8.77 8.94 2.70
N GLU A 80 -9.38 9.69 3.61
CA GLU A 80 -9.02 11.11 3.81
C GLU A 80 -7.57 11.34 4.19
N LYS A 81 -6.92 12.30 3.53
CA LYS A 81 -5.52 12.68 3.79
C LYS A 81 -4.49 11.56 3.53
N THR A 82 -4.79 10.59 2.68
CA THR A 82 -3.84 9.54 2.29
C THR A 82 -2.74 10.11 1.38
N ASP A 83 -1.47 9.92 1.74
CA ASP A 83 -0.32 10.33 0.92
C ASP A 83 0.11 9.24 -0.06
N THR A 84 0.01 7.98 0.38
CA THR A 84 0.32 6.79 -0.41
C THR A 84 -0.67 5.68 -0.07
N LEU A 85 -1.26 5.09 -1.11
CA LEU A 85 -1.97 3.83 -1.06
C LEU A 85 -0.97 2.70 -1.31
N ILE A 86 -0.81 1.80 -0.35
CA ILE A 86 -0.12 0.52 -0.56
C ILE A 86 -1.17 -0.53 -0.89
N TRP A 87 -1.11 -1.07 -2.11
CA TRP A 87 -1.96 -2.16 -2.57
C TRP A 87 -1.19 -3.48 -2.49
N VAL A 88 -1.63 -4.39 -1.61
CA VAL A 88 -0.96 -5.67 -1.37
C VAL A 88 -1.67 -6.78 -2.12
N VAL A 89 -0.92 -7.44 -3.01
CA VAL A 89 -1.38 -8.54 -3.88
C VAL A 89 -0.73 -9.83 -3.40
N ASP A 90 -1.53 -10.88 -3.29
CA ASP A 90 -1.02 -12.23 -3.09
C ASP A 90 -0.51 -12.78 -4.44
N ALA A 91 0.80 -12.93 -4.59
CA ALA A 91 1.39 -13.44 -5.84
C ALA A 91 1.05 -14.92 -6.11
N THR A 92 0.52 -15.65 -5.13
CA THR A 92 0.16 -17.07 -5.28
C THR A 92 -1.29 -17.28 -5.71
N ASP A 93 -2.09 -16.21 -5.73
CA ASP A 93 -3.54 -16.27 -5.91
C ASP A 93 -3.98 -15.69 -7.25
N SER A 94 -3.62 -16.39 -8.33
CA SER A 94 -3.96 -15.97 -9.69
C SER A 94 -5.47 -15.97 -9.96
N GLU A 95 -6.24 -16.82 -9.26
CA GLU A 95 -7.69 -16.93 -9.42
C GLU A 95 -8.42 -15.63 -9.00
N ARG A 96 -7.89 -14.93 -7.99
CA ARG A 96 -8.49 -13.67 -7.49
C ARG A 96 -7.84 -12.41 -8.05
N LEU A 97 -6.94 -12.50 -9.02
CA LEU A 97 -6.28 -11.33 -9.62
C LEU A 97 -7.28 -10.38 -10.28
N GLU A 98 -8.35 -10.92 -10.88
CA GLU A 98 -9.44 -10.13 -11.47
C GLU A 98 -10.27 -9.36 -10.42
N ASP A 99 -10.59 -9.98 -9.28
CA ASP A 99 -11.21 -9.30 -8.12
C ASP A 99 -10.27 -8.20 -7.60
N CYS A 100 -8.97 -8.50 -7.53
CA CYS A 100 -7.94 -7.55 -7.13
C CYS A 100 -7.89 -6.33 -8.05
N ARG A 101 -7.95 -6.52 -9.37
CA ARG A 101 -8.02 -5.43 -10.36
C ARG A 101 -9.28 -4.59 -10.17
N ALA A 102 -10.44 -5.24 -10.04
CA ALA A 102 -11.73 -4.54 -9.92
C ALA A 102 -11.77 -3.62 -8.69
N GLU A 103 -11.31 -4.13 -7.55
CA GLU A 103 -11.23 -3.36 -6.30
C GLU A 103 -10.23 -2.19 -6.41
N LEU A 104 -9.03 -2.44 -6.95
CA LEU A 104 -8.03 -1.37 -7.16
C LEU A 104 -8.57 -0.28 -8.08
N LYS A 105 -9.22 -0.65 -9.19
CA LYS A 105 -9.84 0.31 -10.11
C LYS A 105 -10.90 1.15 -9.40
N GLY A 106 -11.76 0.54 -8.59
CA GLY A 106 -12.76 1.25 -7.80
C GLY A 106 -12.16 2.25 -6.80
N LEU A 107 -11.03 1.89 -6.19
CA LEU A 107 -10.28 2.77 -5.27
C LEU A 107 -9.69 3.98 -5.99
N LEU A 108 -9.04 3.79 -7.15
CA LEU A 108 -8.38 4.87 -7.86
C LEU A 108 -9.34 5.90 -8.50
N LEU A 109 -10.64 5.58 -8.56
CA LEU A 109 -11.70 6.51 -8.96
C LEU A 109 -12.20 7.39 -7.80
N GLN A 110 -11.77 7.14 -6.57
CA GLN A 110 -12.24 7.89 -5.41
C GLN A 110 -11.55 9.24 -5.35
N GLU A 111 -12.35 10.33 -5.38
CA GLU A 111 -11.84 11.71 -5.29
C GLU A 111 -10.92 11.91 -4.08
N ARG A 112 -11.22 11.25 -2.95
CA ARG A 112 -10.47 11.34 -1.70
C ARG A 112 -9.07 10.72 -1.78
N LEU A 113 -8.80 9.88 -2.78
CA LEU A 113 -7.48 9.30 -3.04
C LEU A 113 -6.71 10.02 -4.15
N MET A 114 -7.32 11.02 -4.82
CA MET A 114 -6.62 11.81 -5.83
C MET A 114 -5.38 12.49 -5.25
N GLY A 115 -4.26 12.35 -5.97
CA GLY A 115 -2.97 12.90 -5.57
C GLY A 115 -2.15 12.00 -4.63
N ALA A 116 -2.72 10.90 -4.12
CA ALA A 116 -1.94 9.85 -3.49
C ALA A 116 -1.02 9.17 -4.54
N SER A 117 0.06 8.56 -4.08
CA SER A 117 0.83 7.62 -4.91
C SER A 117 0.40 6.19 -4.65
N LEU A 118 0.65 5.30 -5.60
CA LEU A 118 0.31 3.89 -5.51
C LEU A 118 1.58 3.04 -5.42
N LEU A 119 1.79 2.35 -4.31
CA LEU A 119 2.79 1.27 -4.23
C LEU A 119 2.06 -0.06 -4.29
N VAL A 120 2.40 -0.90 -5.25
CA VAL A 120 1.91 -2.28 -5.33
C VAL A 120 2.96 -3.20 -4.72
N PHE A 121 2.62 -3.83 -3.60
CA PHE A 121 3.40 -4.95 -3.08
C PHE A 121 2.91 -6.24 -3.68
N LYS A 122 3.75 -6.84 -4.53
CA LYS A 122 3.61 -8.23 -4.95
C LYS A 122 4.14 -9.12 -3.82
N ASN A 123 3.27 -9.48 -2.88
CA ASN A 123 3.66 -10.21 -1.69
C ASN A 123 3.69 -11.73 -1.94
N LYS A 124 4.34 -12.47 -1.03
CA LYS A 124 4.56 -13.93 -1.12
C LYS A 124 5.45 -14.33 -2.30
N SER A 125 6.38 -13.45 -2.68
CA SER A 125 7.36 -13.73 -3.74
C SER A 125 8.37 -14.81 -3.37
N ASP A 126 8.43 -15.21 -2.10
CA ASP A 126 9.22 -16.35 -1.61
C ASP A 126 8.61 -17.72 -1.97
N VAL A 127 7.34 -17.77 -2.38
CA VAL A 127 6.66 -19.03 -2.71
C VAL A 127 6.99 -19.45 -4.15
N PRO A 128 7.51 -20.68 -4.37
CA PRO A 128 7.75 -21.19 -5.71
C PRO A 128 6.48 -21.23 -6.56
N GLY A 129 6.60 -20.81 -7.83
CA GLY A 129 5.47 -20.79 -8.76
C GLY A 129 4.49 -19.63 -8.56
N CYS A 130 4.81 -18.65 -7.70
CA CYS A 130 4.05 -17.41 -7.67
C CYS A 130 4.13 -16.67 -9.00
N MET A 131 3.11 -15.87 -9.30
CA MET A 131 3.04 -14.99 -10.47
C MET A 131 4.31 -14.15 -10.58
N THR A 132 4.70 -13.76 -11.78
CA THR A 132 5.80 -12.82 -12.02
C THR A 132 5.37 -11.38 -11.75
N THR A 133 6.31 -10.44 -11.78
CA THR A 133 5.97 -9.01 -11.69
C THR A 133 5.16 -8.56 -12.91
N ASP A 134 5.45 -9.12 -14.09
CA ASP A 134 4.76 -8.78 -15.33
C ASP A 134 3.33 -9.32 -15.35
N ASP A 135 3.10 -10.55 -14.86
CA ASP A 135 1.74 -11.12 -14.73
C ASP A 135 0.83 -10.21 -13.89
N ILE A 136 1.34 -9.67 -12.77
CA ILE A 136 0.56 -8.77 -11.91
C ILE A 136 0.42 -7.38 -12.53
N ARG A 137 1.47 -6.88 -13.21
CA ARG A 137 1.43 -5.59 -13.92
C ARG A 137 0.35 -5.60 -15.00
N GLU A 138 0.31 -6.65 -15.81
CA GLU A 138 -0.68 -6.85 -16.85
C GLU A 138 -2.07 -7.12 -16.25
N GLY A 139 -2.15 -8.05 -15.29
CA GLY A 139 -3.41 -8.45 -14.66
C GLY A 139 -4.10 -7.31 -13.91
N LEU A 140 -3.35 -6.39 -13.30
CA LEU A 140 -3.90 -5.18 -12.68
C LEU A 140 -4.03 -3.99 -13.66
N GLN A 141 -3.54 -4.13 -14.89
CA GLN A 141 -3.50 -3.08 -15.91
C GLN A 141 -2.79 -1.81 -15.44
N LEU A 142 -1.64 -1.95 -14.75
CA LEU A 142 -0.95 -0.81 -14.13
C LEU A 142 -0.53 0.26 -15.15
N ASP A 143 -0.18 -0.14 -16.37
CA ASP A 143 0.20 0.79 -17.44
C ASP A 143 -0.94 1.69 -17.92
N SER A 144 -2.19 1.30 -17.66
CA SER A 144 -3.36 2.13 -17.96
C SER A 144 -3.61 3.22 -16.91
N ILE A 145 -2.91 3.17 -15.76
CA ILE A 145 -3.08 4.12 -14.67
C ILE A 145 -2.24 5.37 -14.96
N SER A 146 -2.91 6.42 -15.43
CA SER A 146 -2.32 7.75 -15.65
C SER A 146 -2.60 8.73 -14.51
N THR A 147 -3.57 8.42 -13.64
CA THR A 147 -4.05 9.32 -12.57
C THR A 147 -3.16 9.34 -11.33
N HIS A 148 -2.35 8.29 -11.13
CA HIS A 148 -1.50 8.14 -9.95
C HIS A 148 -0.10 7.70 -10.38
N LYS A 149 0.95 8.30 -9.81
CA LYS A 149 2.31 7.76 -9.92
C LYS A 149 2.34 6.42 -9.17
N TRP A 150 2.73 5.36 -9.86
CA TRP A 150 2.74 4.02 -9.30
C TRP A 150 4.13 3.37 -9.36
N HIS A 151 4.33 2.37 -8.51
CA HIS A 151 5.48 1.45 -8.55
C HIS A 151 5.04 0.07 -8.07
N ILE A 152 5.63 -0.99 -8.62
CA ILE A 152 5.40 -2.37 -8.18
C ILE A 152 6.71 -2.96 -7.70
N LEU A 153 6.66 -3.65 -6.56
CA LEU A 153 7.83 -4.27 -5.96
C LEU A 153 7.49 -5.70 -5.50
N PRO A 154 8.23 -6.72 -5.96
CA PRO A 154 8.14 -8.06 -5.37
C PRO A 154 8.63 -8.00 -3.93
N CYS A 155 7.88 -8.55 -2.99
CA CYS A 155 8.25 -8.60 -1.59
C CYS A 155 7.80 -9.90 -0.93
N SER A 156 8.30 -10.10 0.30
CA SER A 156 7.89 -11.20 1.15
C SER A 156 7.72 -10.71 2.58
N ALA A 157 6.48 -10.73 3.07
CA ALA A 157 6.18 -10.46 4.47
C ALA A 157 6.83 -11.48 5.43
N MET A 158 7.09 -12.70 4.94
CA MET A 158 7.67 -13.80 5.74
C MET A 158 9.20 -13.73 5.85
N THR A 159 9.89 -13.16 4.87
CA THR A 159 11.36 -13.00 4.93
C THR A 159 11.76 -11.56 5.24
N GLY A 160 10.90 -10.59 4.97
CA GLY A 160 11.21 -9.16 5.03
C GLY A 160 11.79 -8.60 3.72
N GLN A 161 11.96 -9.43 2.70
CA GLN A 161 12.48 -9.02 1.40
C GLN A 161 11.72 -7.81 0.84
N ASN A 162 12.45 -6.78 0.44
CA ASN A 162 11.96 -5.60 -0.27
C ASN A 162 10.95 -4.72 0.50
N LEU A 163 10.69 -4.98 1.78
CA LEU A 163 9.77 -4.15 2.55
C LEU A 163 10.35 -2.76 2.83
N HIS A 164 11.64 -2.69 3.14
CA HIS A 164 12.33 -1.44 3.44
C HIS A 164 12.48 -0.57 2.18
N GLU A 165 12.78 -1.20 1.06
CA GLU A 165 12.87 -0.61 -0.27
C GLU A 165 11.51 -0.02 -0.71
N GLY A 166 10.41 -0.69 -0.38
CA GLY A 166 9.07 -0.15 -0.58
C GLY A 166 8.82 1.13 0.24
N LEU A 167 9.21 1.15 1.52
CA LEU A 167 9.09 2.34 2.37
C LEU A 167 10.00 3.48 1.88
N GLN A 168 11.22 3.14 1.43
CA GLN A 168 12.14 4.09 0.81
C GLN A 168 11.50 4.77 -0.40
N TRP A 169 10.87 3.99 -1.29
CA TRP A 169 10.16 4.53 -2.44
C TRP A 169 9.02 5.47 -2.02
N VAL A 170 8.25 5.10 -0.99
CA VAL A 170 7.17 5.95 -0.46
C VAL A 170 7.70 7.31 -0.02
N VAL A 171 8.77 7.31 0.78
CA VAL A 171 9.39 8.55 1.29
C VAL A 171 10.02 9.36 0.16
N GLN A 172 10.76 8.72 -0.75
CA GLN A 172 11.40 9.42 -1.88
C GLN A 172 10.37 10.01 -2.84
N ASN A 173 9.32 9.27 -3.18
CA ASN A 173 8.22 9.77 -4.01
C ASN A 173 7.54 10.99 -3.35
N ALA A 174 7.31 10.91 -2.04
CA ALA A 174 6.77 12.05 -1.31
C ALA A 174 7.69 13.25 -1.37
N LYS A 175 9.01 13.09 -1.20
CA LYS A 175 10.03 14.15 -1.38
C LYS A 175 9.98 14.76 -2.78
N ASP A 176 9.97 13.94 -3.84
CA ASP A 176 9.98 14.41 -5.23
C ASP A 176 8.77 15.29 -5.57
N ARG A 177 7.58 14.92 -5.07
CA ARG A 177 6.35 15.70 -5.26
C ARG A 177 6.42 17.11 -4.67
N LEU A 178 7.42 17.40 -3.82
CA LEU A 178 7.59 18.68 -3.12
C LEU A 178 8.53 19.60 -3.86
N PHE A 179 9.58 19.04 -4.46
CA PHE A 179 10.58 19.78 -5.20
C PHE A 179 10.08 20.21 -6.60
N LEU A 180 8.95 19.65 -7.05
CA LEU A 180 8.27 20.05 -8.27
C LEU A 180 7.37 21.30 -8.12
N TYR A 181 7.34 21.95 -6.94
CA TYR A 181 6.56 23.17 -6.62
C TYR A 181 7.27 24.11 -5.61
#